data_AF-A0A1F6FRA1-F1
#
_entry.id   AF-A0A1F6FRA1-F1
#
_cell.length_a   1.000
_cell.length_b   1.000
_cell.length_c   1.000
_cell.angle_alpha   90.00
_cell.angle_beta   90.00
_cell.angle_gamma   90.00
#
_symmetry.space_group_name_H-M   'P 1'
#
loop_
_entity.id
_entity.type
_entity.pdbx_description
1 polymer ?
#
loop_
_entity_poly.entity_id
_entity_poly.type
_entity_poly.pdbx_seq_one_letter_code
_entity_poly.pdbx_strand_id
1 'polypeptide(L)'
;MYLGAIFLFFAVIFGTPLALWLYEPPSCFDGKRNQKETAIDKGGPCQLLDERYLTPHAILWSRSFQVRGGERGAVAYIENPNSEAGVQKVAYRFRIYDERNILVAVREGTTFIMPGGLTPVFEGAIDTGNRTVARTYFEFTDTLVWKHMKDATEALTVKDKQIYDTTTSPRLSAVIKNESVAEITNTSFVAVVFDTAGNAFAASETLLPRIAAGAERDIVFTWPEHFRFTVGRIDILPLLPPAFFR
;
A
#
# COMPACT_ATOMS: atom_id res chain seq x y z
N MET A 1 6.75 11.50 69.57
CA MET A 1 7.75 11.58 68.48
C MET A 1 8.19 10.19 67.99
N TYR A 2 8.53 9.25 68.86
CA TYR A 2 9.01 7.89 68.48
C TYR A 2 8.00 7.00 67.73
N LEU A 3 6.72 7.01 68.11
CA LEU A 3 5.68 6.21 67.44
C LEU A 3 5.50 6.56 65.96
N GLY A 4 5.64 7.85 65.60
CA GLY A 4 5.56 8.29 64.21
C GLY A 4 6.74 7.78 63.36
N ALA A 5 7.94 7.73 63.95
CA ALA A 5 9.13 7.22 63.27
C ALA A 5 9.05 5.70 63.01
N ILE A 6 8.52 4.93 63.96
CA ILE A 6 8.31 3.47 63.81
C ILE A 6 7.29 3.18 62.70
N PHE A 7 6.18 3.94 62.66
CA PHE A 7 5.19 3.77 61.60
C PHE A 7 5.75 4.10 60.22
N LEU A 8 6.52 5.21 60.11
CA LEU A 8 7.18 5.59 58.85
C LEU A 8 8.16 4.51 58.37
N PHE A 9 8.94 3.93 59.29
CA PHE A 9 9.89 2.86 58.98
C PHE A 9 9.20 1.63 58.38
N PHE A 10 8.11 1.16 59.00
CA PHE A 10 7.35 0.03 58.47
C PHE A 10 6.57 0.37 57.20
N ALA A 11 6.05 1.59 57.07
CA ALA A 11 5.40 2.05 55.85
C ALA A 11 6.38 2.08 54.66
N VAL A 12 7.64 2.46 54.87
CA VAL A 12 8.65 2.41 53.81
C VAL A 12 9.09 0.98 53.52
N ILE A 13 9.35 0.16 54.56
CA ILE A 13 9.83 -1.23 54.39
C ILE A 13 8.79 -2.13 53.74
N PHE A 14 7.51 -2.00 54.09
CA PHE A 14 6.46 -2.84 53.53
C PHE A 14 5.72 -2.16 52.38
N GLY A 15 5.54 -0.84 52.44
CA GLY A 15 4.84 -0.09 51.40
C GLY A 15 5.64 0.02 50.10
N THR A 16 6.96 0.15 50.14
CA THR A 16 7.77 0.24 48.90
C THR A 16 7.76 -1.08 48.11
N PRO A 17 8.02 -2.25 48.71
CA PRO A 17 7.92 -3.53 47.99
C PRO A 17 6.49 -3.82 47.53
N LEU A 18 5.47 -3.49 48.32
CA LEU A 18 4.07 -3.67 47.94
C LEU A 18 3.69 -2.78 46.75
N ALA A 19 4.15 -1.53 46.73
CA ALA A 19 3.93 -0.61 45.61
C ALA A 19 4.64 -1.08 44.33
N LEU A 20 5.87 -1.60 44.45
CA LEU A 20 6.58 -2.19 43.30
C LEU A 20 5.92 -3.47 42.81
N TRP A 21 5.34 -4.28 43.71
CA TRP A 21 4.64 -5.52 43.35
C TRP A 21 3.30 -5.26 42.65
N LEU A 22 2.62 -4.16 42.97
CA LEU A 22 1.35 -3.75 42.35
C LEU A 22 1.53 -2.83 41.14
N TYR A 23 2.76 -2.40 40.84
CA TYR A 23 3.03 -1.52 39.70
C TYR A 23 3.08 -2.31 38.40
N GLU A 24 2.07 -2.12 37.56
CA GLU A 24 2.07 -2.58 36.17
C GLU A 24 2.59 -1.46 35.26
N PRO A 25 3.68 -1.68 34.51
CA PRO A 25 4.13 -0.70 33.55
C PRO A 25 3.05 -0.49 32.48
N PRO A 26 2.78 0.75 32.07
CA PRO A 26 1.78 1.02 31.04
C PRO A 26 2.15 0.33 29.71
N SER A 27 1.15 -0.15 28.97
CA SER A 27 1.35 -0.85 27.69
C SER A 27 0.20 -0.59 26.72
N CYS A 28 0.46 -0.68 25.41
CA CYS A 28 -0.54 -0.53 24.35
C CYS A 28 -1.55 -1.69 24.23
N PHE A 29 -1.67 -2.53 25.26
CA PHE A 29 -2.60 -3.65 25.32
C PHE A 29 -3.19 -3.81 26.74
N ASP A 30 -3.09 -2.77 27.58
CA ASP A 30 -3.54 -2.81 28.98
C ASP A 30 -4.99 -2.33 29.16
N GLY A 31 -5.65 -1.89 28.08
CA GLY A 31 -7.02 -1.43 28.10
C GLY A 31 -7.20 -0.07 28.80
N LYS A 32 -6.11 0.64 29.11
CA LYS A 32 -6.13 1.95 29.79
C LYS A 32 -5.54 3.00 28.86
N ARG A 33 -6.24 4.13 28.70
CA ARG A 33 -5.69 5.28 27.97
C ARG A 33 -4.56 5.95 28.74
N ASN A 34 -3.32 5.62 28.43
CA ASN A 34 -2.12 6.18 29.06
C ASN A 34 -1.09 6.61 27.98
N GLN A 35 0.18 6.87 28.35
CA GLN A 35 1.29 7.13 27.39
C GLN A 35 1.06 8.10 26.21
N LYS A 36 0.17 9.10 26.34
CA LYS A 36 -0.25 10.01 25.24
C LYS A 36 -1.03 9.35 24.11
N GLU A 37 -1.70 8.24 24.40
CA GLU A 37 -2.66 7.60 23.51
C GLU A 37 -3.86 8.51 23.19
N THR A 38 -4.34 8.43 21.95
CA THR A 38 -5.52 9.18 21.47
C THR A 38 -6.82 8.42 21.73
N ALA A 39 -6.75 7.08 21.77
CA ALA A 39 -7.81 6.18 22.24
C ALA A 39 -7.17 5.04 23.06
N ILE A 40 -7.96 4.28 23.81
CA ILE A 40 -7.46 3.12 24.56
C ILE A 40 -6.63 2.23 23.63
N ASP A 41 -5.35 2.01 23.96
CA ASP A 41 -4.43 1.15 23.22
C ASP A 41 -4.16 1.62 21.75
N LYS A 42 -4.41 2.90 21.43
CA LYS A 42 -4.17 3.48 20.09
C LYS A 42 -3.47 4.85 20.11
N GLY A 43 -2.63 5.07 19.10
CA GLY A 43 -1.91 6.33 18.90
C GLY A 43 -0.77 6.51 19.88
N GLY A 44 -0.17 7.71 19.91
CA GLY A 44 1.02 7.95 20.72
C GLY A 44 2.16 7.00 20.31
N PRO A 45 2.76 6.24 21.24
CA PRO A 45 3.81 5.27 20.92
C PRO A 45 3.28 3.93 20.40
N CYS A 46 1.96 3.73 20.36
CA CYS A 46 1.37 2.44 20.02
C CYS A 46 1.39 2.16 18.53
N GLN A 47 1.65 0.89 18.20
CA GLN A 47 1.73 0.42 16.81
C GLN A 47 0.42 0.62 16.04
N LEU A 48 -0.73 0.54 16.73
CA LEU A 48 -2.06 0.73 16.18
C LEU A 48 -2.42 2.23 16.19
N LEU A 49 -2.83 2.74 15.05
CA LEU A 49 -3.19 4.14 14.88
C LEU A 49 -4.69 4.37 15.11
N ASP A 50 -5.02 5.54 15.65
CA ASP A 50 -6.40 6.00 15.72
C ASP A 50 -6.80 6.65 14.40
N GLU A 51 -7.73 6.01 13.68
CA GLU A 51 -8.11 6.41 12.33
C GLU A 51 -8.70 7.83 12.27
N ARG A 52 -9.22 8.34 13.39
CA ARG A 52 -9.84 9.68 13.49
C ARG A 52 -8.83 10.82 13.41
N TYR A 53 -7.55 10.53 13.64
CA TYR A 53 -6.45 11.49 13.57
C TYR A 53 -5.66 11.39 12.27
N LEU A 54 -6.04 10.48 11.37
CA LEU A 54 -5.42 10.32 10.06
C LEU A 54 -6.14 11.17 9.02
N THR A 55 -5.37 11.69 8.07
CA THR A 55 -5.96 12.31 6.88
C THR A 55 -6.61 11.21 6.04
N PRO A 56 -7.85 11.37 5.55
CA PRO A 56 -8.53 10.34 4.78
C PRO A 56 -7.73 9.93 3.53
N HIS A 57 -7.62 8.62 3.31
CA HIS A 57 -7.14 8.06 2.06
C HIS A 57 -8.21 8.22 0.96
N ALA A 58 -7.80 8.15 -0.30
CA ALA A 58 -8.70 8.27 -1.45
C ALA A 58 -8.43 7.19 -2.49
N ILE A 59 -9.49 6.66 -3.09
CA ILE A 59 -9.40 5.88 -4.33
C ILE A 59 -9.48 6.89 -5.47
N LEU A 60 -8.33 7.23 -6.07
CA LEU A 60 -8.27 8.28 -7.09
C LEU A 60 -9.03 7.90 -8.36
N TRP A 61 -8.88 6.66 -8.79
CA TRP A 61 -9.61 6.08 -9.92
C TRP A 61 -9.46 4.56 -9.95
N SER A 62 -10.36 3.90 -10.67
CA SER A 62 -10.27 2.49 -11.03
C SER A 62 -10.70 2.27 -12.48
N ARG A 63 -9.92 1.51 -13.25
CA ARG A 63 -10.18 1.27 -14.69
C ARG A 63 -9.74 -0.13 -15.09
N SER A 64 -10.45 -0.70 -16.06
CA SER A 64 -10.02 -1.92 -16.75
C SER A 64 -9.42 -1.62 -18.11
N PHE A 65 -8.40 -2.37 -18.49
CA PHE A 65 -7.68 -2.28 -19.75
C PHE A 65 -7.75 -3.61 -20.48
N GLN A 66 -7.79 -3.56 -21.82
CA GLN A 66 -7.75 -4.76 -22.62
C GLN A 66 -6.34 -5.35 -22.58
N VAL A 67 -6.22 -6.63 -22.22
CA VAL A 67 -4.95 -7.35 -22.23
C VAL A 67 -4.91 -8.22 -23.47
N ARG A 68 -5.71 -9.29 -23.54
CA ARG A 68 -5.76 -10.19 -24.71
C ARG A 68 -7.08 -10.94 -24.74
N GLY A 69 -7.73 -11.02 -25.91
CA GLY A 69 -8.77 -12.02 -26.20
C GLY A 69 -9.83 -12.25 -25.10
N GLY A 70 -10.62 -11.24 -24.75
CA GLY A 70 -11.67 -11.34 -23.72
C GLY A 70 -11.18 -11.17 -22.27
N GLU A 71 -9.88 -11.30 -22.04
CA GLU A 71 -9.25 -11.00 -20.75
C GLU A 71 -8.90 -9.52 -20.61
N ARG A 72 -9.15 -8.98 -19.42
CA ARG A 72 -8.84 -7.60 -19.06
C ARG A 72 -7.97 -7.53 -17.82
N GLY A 73 -7.13 -6.51 -17.77
CA GLY A 73 -6.46 -6.10 -16.54
C GLY A 73 -7.30 -5.03 -15.86
N ALA A 74 -7.27 -4.92 -14.54
CA ALA A 74 -7.86 -3.82 -13.78
C ALA A 74 -6.81 -3.16 -12.90
N VAL A 75 -6.88 -1.84 -12.79
CA VAL A 75 -6.03 -1.06 -11.88
C VAL A 75 -6.86 -0.10 -11.05
N ALA A 76 -6.50 0.06 -9.80
CA ALA A 76 -6.93 1.16 -8.95
C ALA A 76 -5.73 1.88 -8.34
N TYR A 77 -5.82 3.21 -8.22
CA TYR A 77 -4.85 4.01 -7.50
C TYR A 77 -5.44 4.42 -6.15
N ILE A 78 -4.79 3.98 -5.07
CA ILE A 78 -5.13 4.42 -3.71
C ILE A 78 -4.07 5.42 -3.26
N GLU A 79 -4.50 6.64 -2.96
CA GLU A 79 -3.67 7.66 -2.36
C GLU A 79 -3.78 7.59 -0.83
N ASN A 80 -2.63 7.57 -0.17
CA ASN A 80 -2.52 7.72 1.26
C ASN A 80 -1.60 8.90 1.61
N PRO A 81 -2.15 10.04 2.06
CA PRO A 81 -1.35 11.22 2.38
C PRO A 81 -0.54 11.08 3.68
N ASN A 82 -0.76 10.03 4.48
CA ASN A 82 -0.11 9.85 5.78
C ASN A 82 1.23 9.10 5.62
N SER A 83 2.35 9.79 5.79
CA SER A 83 3.72 9.25 5.56
C SER A 83 4.16 8.15 6.51
N GLU A 84 3.54 8.04 7.68
CA GLU A 84 3.89 7.05 8.70
C GLU A 84 2.75 6.08 9.02
N ALA A 85 1.64 6.14 8.27
CA ALA A 85 0.50 5.27 8.48
C ALA A 85 0.33 4.35 7.27
N GLY A 86 0.35 3.03 7.49
CA GLY A 86 0.12 2.03 6.45
C GLY A 86 -0.92 1.00 6.87
N VAL A 87 -1.43 0.26 5.89
CA VAL A 87 -2.30 -0.90 6.11
C VAL A 87 -1.57 -2.13 5.59
N GLN A 88 -1.26 -3.07 6.47
CA GLN A 88 -0.46 -4.25 6.13
C GLN A 88 -1.20 -5.25 5.23
N LYS A 89 -2.51 -5.36 5.40
CA LYS A 89 -3.37 -6.26 4.63
C LYS A 89 -4.82 -5.82 4.71
N VAL A 90 -5.52 -5.79 3.58
CA VAL A 90 -6.95 -5.52 3.48
C VAL A 90 -7.51 -6.27 2.25
N ALA A 91 -8.70 -6.87 2.39
CA ALA A 91 -9.41 -7.43 1.25
C ALA A 91 -10.08 -6.33 0.41
N TYR A 92 -10.09 -6.54 -0.91
CA TYR A 92 -10.73 -5.65 -1.86
C TYR A 92 -11.52 -6.42 -2.90
N ARG A 93 -12.36 -5.67 -3.63
CA ARG A 93 -13.09 -6.17 -4.78
C ARG A 93 -13.11 -5.16 -5.91
N PHE A 94 -12.77 -5.64 -7.12
CA PHE A 94 -13.14 -5.00 -8.37
C PHE A 94 -14.50 -5.50 -8.85
N ARG A 95 -15.38 -4.58 -9.26
CA ARG A 95 -16.59 -4.88 -10.02
C ARG A 95 -16.53 -4.23 -11.38
N ILE A 96 -16.79 -5.04 -12.41
CA ILE A 96 -16.66 -4.64 -13.79
C ILE A 96 -18.03 -4.68 -14.44
N TYR A 97 -18.43 -3.61 -15.11
CA TYR A 97 -19.75 -3.43 -15.71
C TYR A 97 -19.66 -3.09 -17.19
N ASP A 98 -20.63 -3.54 -17.96
CA ASP A 98 -20.80 -3.15 -19.37
C ASP A 98 -21.51 -1.79 -19.51
N GLU A 99 -21.68 -1.35 -20.76
CA GLU A 99 -22.35 -0.09 -21.11
C GLU A 99 -23.81 0.00 -20.60
N ARG A 100 -24.45 -1.14 -20.36
CA ARG A 100 -25.83 -1.26 -19.87
C ARG A 100 -25.89 -1.40 -18.34
N ASN A 101 -24.77 -1.18 -17.64
CA ASN A 101 -24.63 -1.36 -16.19
C ASN A 101 -24.88 -2.80 -15.70
N ILE A 102 -24.71 -3.79 -16.57
CA ILE A 102 -24.79 -5.19 -16.15
C ILE A 102 -23.42 -5.62 -15.63
N LEU A 103 -23.41 -6.26 -14.47
CA LEU A 103 -22.19 -6.83 -13.88
C LEU A 103 -21.63 -7.91 -14.82
N VAL A 104 -20.39 -7.71 -15.27
CA VAL A 104 -19.66 -8.60 -16.20
C VAL A 104 -18.77 -9.55 -15.42
N ALA A 105 -17.98 -9.00 -14.49
CA ALA A 105 -17.02 -9.77 -13.71
C ALA A 105 -16.80 -9.14 -12.33
N VAL A 106 -16.42 -10.00 -11.40
CA VAL A 106 -15.99 -9.62 -10.05
C VAL A 106 -14.63 -10.26 -9.80
N ARG A 107 -13.69 -9.46 -9.30
CA ARG A 107 -12.37 -9.94 -8.90
C ARG A 107 -12.11 -9.52 -7.46
N GLU A 108 -11.90 -10.49 -6.60
CA GLU A 108 -11.61 -10.27 -5.18
C GLU A 108 -10.16 -10.66 -4.90
N GLY A 109 -9.52 -9.96 -3.97
CA GLY A 109 -8.12 -10.15 -3.63
C GLY A 109 -7.76 -9.49 -2.31
N THR A 110 -6.48 -9.53 -1.98
CA THR A 110 -5.95 -8.82 -0.81
C THR A 110 -4.78 -7.95 -1.22
N THR A 111 -4.74 -6.73 -0.69
CA THR A 111 -3.66 -5.78 -0.92
C THR A 111 -3.22 -5.15 0.40
N PHE A 112 -2.30 -4.21 0.34
CA PHE A 112 -1.88 -3.32 1.41
C PHE A 112 -2.06 -1.86 0.98
N ILE A 113 -1.84 -0.93 1.89
CA ILE A 113 -1.76 0.51 1.58
C ILE A 113 -0.40 1.01 2.07
N MET A 114 0.41 1.54 1.15
CA MET A 114 1.72 2.12 1.44
C MET A 114 1.57 3.47 2.15
N PRO A 115 2.45 3.79 3.12
CA PRO A 115 2.53 5.12 3.73
C PRO A 115 2.93 6.21 2.73
N GLY A 116 2.30 7.38 2.82
CA GLY A 116 2.77 8.63 2.21
C GLY A 116 2.74 8.72 0.68
N GLY A 117 2.06 7.82 -0.01
CA GLY A 117 2.10 7.77 -1.47
C GLY A 117 0.95 7.04 -2.12
N LEU A 118 1.16 6.70 -3.39
CA LEU A 118 0.22 5.97 -4.22
C LEU A 118 0.48 4.46 -4.11
N THR A 119 -0.57 3.70 -3.81
CA THR A 119 -0.55 2.25 -3.90
C THR A 119 -1.36 1.81 -5.12
N PRO A 120 -0.71 1.32 -6.20
CA PRO A 120 -1.43 0.72 -7.31
C PRO A 120 -1.88 -0.69 -6.93
N VAL A 121 -3.15 -1.00 -7.15
CA VAL A 121 -3.66 -2.38 -7.09
C VAL A 121 -3.91 -2.83 -8.51
N PHE A 122 -3.15 -3.83 -8.96
CA PHE A 122 -3.25 -4.41 -10.30
C PHE A 122 -3.80 -5.84 -10.22
N GLU A 123 -4.76 -6.16 -11.09
CA GLU A 123 -5.27 -7.50 -11.30
C GLU A 123 -5.21 -7.81 -12.80
N GLY A 124 -4.42 -8.82 -13.17
CA GLY A 124 -4.33 -9.30 -14.54
C GLY A 124 -5.37 -10.37 -14.87
N ALA A 125 -5.55 -10.61 -16.17
CA ALA A 125 -6.27 -11.77 -16.72
C ALA A 125 -7.69 -12.01 -16.14
N ILE A 126 -8.46 -10.93 -15.94
CA ILE A 126 -9.86 -11.03 -15.53
C ILE A 126 -10.68 -11.42 -16.76
N ASP A 127 -11.29 -12.60 -16.73
CA ASP A 127 -12.18 -13.07 -17.79
C ASP A 127 -13.47 -12.22 -17.81
N THR A 128 -13.66 -11.50 -18.92
CA THR A 128 -14.88 -10.70 -19.17
C THR A 128 -15.72 -11.28 -20.30
N GLY A 129 -15.37 -12.48 -20.78
CA GLY A 129 -15.94 -13.11 -21.97
C GLY A 129 -15.91 -12.15 -23.17
N ASN A 130 -17.03 -12.12 -23.90
CA ASN A 130 -17.16 -11.28 -25.10
C ASN A 130 -17.86 -9.93 -24.83
N ARG A 131 -17.99 -9.50 -23.56
CA ARG A 131 -18.69 -8.25 -23.24
C ARG A 131 -17.77 -7.04 -23.28
N THR A 132 -18.29 -5.93 -23.81
CA THR A 132 -17.63 -4.64 -23.77
C THR A 132 -17.75 -4.03 -22.37
N VAL A 133 -16.64 -3.90 -21.66
CA VAL A 133 -16.61 -3.20 -20.37
C VAL A 133 -16.60 -1.70 -20.58
N ALA A 134 -17.44 -1.02 -19.81
CA ALA A 134 -17.55 0.43 -19.77
C ALA A 134 -17.07 1.01 -18.45
N ARG A 135 -17.28 0.31 -17.33
CA ARG A 135 -17.01 0.84 -15.98
C ARG A 135 -16.34 -0.20 -15.09
N THR A 136 -15.42 0.27 -14.26
CA THR A 136 -14.74 -0.53 -13.24
C THR A 136 -14.79 0.22 -11.93
N TYR A 137 -15.22 -0.46 -10.88
CA TYR A 137 -15.27 0.05 -9.52
C TYR A 137 -14.36 -0.77 -8.64
N PHE A 138 -13.62 -0.10 -7.77
CA PHE A 138 -12.80 -0.70 -6.73
C PHE A 138 -13.36 -0.30 -5.36
N GLU A 139 -13.42 -1.26 -4.44
CA GLU A 139 -13.76 -1.01 -3.05
C GLU A 139 -12.94 -1.91 -2.13
N PHE A 140 -12.69 -1.44 -0.92
CA PHE A 140 -12.26 -2.30 0.18
C PHE A 140 -13.49 -3.03 0.74
N THR A 141 -13.35 -4.32 1.01
CA THR A 141 -14.42 -5.15 1.58
C THR A 141 -14.28 -5.33 3.09
N ASP A 142 -13.09 -5.05 3.62
CA ASP A 142 -12.76 -5.15 5.04
C ASP A 142 -12.46 -3.78 5.65
N THR A 143 -12.50 -3.71 6.98
CA THR A 143 -12.06 -2.52 7.73
C THR A 143 -10.55 -2.33 7.61
N LEU A 144 -10.13 -1.10 7.33
CA LEU A 144 -8.72 -0.72 7.27
C LEU A 144 -8.13 -0.61 8.67
N VAL A 145 -7.09 -1.42 8.95
CA VAL A 145 -6.34 -1.38 10.21
C VAL A 145 -5.05 -0.61 9.99
N TRP A 146 -5.04 0.64 10.43
CA TRP A 146 -3.89 1.54 10.27
C TRP A 146 -2.84 1.31 11.35
N LYS A 147 -1.58 1.26 10.93
CA LYS A 147 -0.44 1.02 11.82
C LYS A 147 0.71 1.97 11.48
N HIS A 148 1.55 2.27 12.47
CA HIS A 148 2.81 2.97 12.25
C HIS A 148 3.75 2.16 11.35
N MET A 149 3.89 2.57 10.10
CA MET A 149 4.66 1.83 9.10
C MET A 149 5.44 2.82 8.23
N LYS A 150 6.50 2.31 7.59
CA LYS A 150 7.28 3.04 6.60
C LYS A 150 7.13 2.41 5.22
N ASP A 151 7.27 3.25 4.19
CA ASP A 151 7.31 2.80 2.82
C ASP A 151 8.59 1.99 2.58
N ALA A 152 8.43 0.73 2.19
CA ALA A 152 9.55 -0.16 1.89
C ALA A 152 10.15 0.10 0.50
N THR A 153 9.49 0.92 -0.31
CA THR A 153 9.90 1.29 -1.68
C THR A 153 10.61 2.64 -1.76
N GLU A 154 10.68 3.40 -0.67
CA GLU A 154 11.27 4.76 -0.63
C GLU A 154 12.71 4.81 -1.19
N ALA A 155 13.47 3.74 -1.02
CA ALA A 155 14.85 3.64 -1.52
C ALA A 155 14.95 3.19 -3.00
N LEU A 156 13.84 2.95 -3.69
CA LEU A 156 13.82 2.53 -5.09
C LEU A 156 13.55 3.72 -6.01
N THR A 157 14.49 4.01 -6.90
CA THR A 157 14.34 5.07 -7.89
C THR A 157 14.13 4.46 -9.28
N VAL A 158 13.10 4.93 -10.00
CA VAL A 158 12.84 4.56 -11.39
C VAL A 158 13.41 5.61 -12.34
N LYS A 159 14.25 5.21 -13.28
CA LYS A 159 14.94 6.07 -14.27
C LYS A 159 14.75 5.53 -15.69
N ASP A 160 15.16 6.34 -16.66
CA ASP A 160 15.31 5.95 -18.07
C ASP A 160 14.11 5.21 -18.67
N LYS A 161 12.92 5.79 -18.46
CA LYS A 161 11.66 5.28 -19.01
C LYS A 161 11.66 5.46 -20.53
N GLN A 162 11.68 4.36 -21.28
CA GLN A 162 11.69 4.37 -22.74
C GLN A 162 10.60 3.46 -23.28
N ILE A 163 9.79 3.97 -24.23
CA ILE A 163 8.68 3.23 -24.82
C ILE A 163 8.89 3.05 -26.32
N TYR A 164 8.65 1.83 -26.79
CA TYR A 164 8.90 1.39 -28.16
C TYR A 164 7.67 0.71 -28.74
N ASP A 165 7.64 0.59 -30.07
CA ASP A 165 6.72 -0.29 -30.80
C ASP A 165 5.24 -0.06 -30.48
N THR A 166 4.86 1.19 -30.20
CA THR A 166 3.52 1.57 -29.74
C THR A 166 2.40 1.25 -30.74
N THR A 167 2.74 1.10 -32.02
CA THR A 167 1.81 0.79 -33.12
C THR A 167 1.72 -0.71 -33.46
N THR A 168 2.56 -1.55 -32.85
CA THR A 168 2.59 -3.00 -33.07
C THR A 168 2.43 -3.76 -31.76
N SER A 169 3.53 -4.01 -31.06
CA SER A 169 3.59 -4.71 -29.78
C SER A 169 4.34 -3.86 -28.76
N PRO A 170 3.64 -2.96 -28.04
CA PRO A 170 4.28 -1.95 -27.22
C PRO A 170 5.17 -2.56 -26.14
N ARG A 171 6.33 -1.94 -25.95
CA ARG A 171 7.31 -2.32 -24.92
C ARG A 171 7.78 -1.08 -24.18
N LEU A 172 7.75 -1.13 -22.85
CA LEU A 172 8.29 -0.10 -21.97
C LEU A 172 9.47 -0.69 -21.20
N SER A 173 10.63 -0.05 -21.28
CA SER A 173 11.78 -0.35 -20.42
C SER A 173 12.01 0.78 -19.42
N ALA A 174 12.54 0.41 -18.25
CA ALA A 174 13.00 1.36 -17.24
C ALA A 174 14.15 0.76 -16.43
N VAL A 175 14.99 1.63 -15.87
CA VAL A 175 16.08 1.26 -14.98
C VAL A 175 15.63 1.49 -13.53
N ILE A 176 15.72 0.46 -12.71
CA ILE A 176 15.46 0.52 -11.27
C ILE A 176 16.79 0.59 -10.54
N LYS A 177 16.93 1.58 -9.66
CA LYS A 177 18.06 1.73 -8.76
C LYS A 177 17.63 1.46 -7.32
N ASN A 178 18.36 0.60 -6.62
CA ASN A 178 18.25 0.46 -5.17
C ASN A 178 19.27 1.36 -4.49
N GLU A 179 18.81 2.42 -3.85
CA GLU A 179 19.64 3.40 -3.14
C GLU A 179 19.90 3.01 -1.68
N SER A 180 19.32 1.91 -1.21
CA SER A 180 19.56 1.42 0.15
C SER A 180 20.86 0.61 0.26
N VAL A 181 21.32 0.48 1.51
CA VAL A 181 22.46 -0.37 1.90
C VAL A 181 22.10 -1.85 2.04
N ALA A 182 20.82 -2.20 1.85
CA ALA A 182 20.31 -3.56 1.95
C ALA A 182 19.82 -4.05 0.57
N GLU A 183 19.76 -5.36 0.39
CA GLU A 183 19.08 -5.91 -0.78
C GLU A 183 17.56 -5.80 -0.63
N ILE A 184 16.87 -5.63 -1.75
CA ILE A 184 15.42 -5.62 -1.83
C ILE A 184 14.99 -6.78 -2.72
N THR A 185 13.96 -7.52 -2.31
CA THR A 185 13.49 -8.73 -2.99
C THR A 185 11.99 -8.69 -3.23
N ASN A 186 11.54 -9.48 -4.21
CA ASN A 186 10.13 -9.69 -4.56
C ASN A 186 9.34 -8.37 -4.70
N THR A 187 9.91 -7.41 -5.42
CA THR A 187 9.27 -6.12 -5.66
C THR A 187 8.49 -6.17 -6.96
N SER A 188 7.18 -5.94 -6.87
CA SER A 188 6.36 -5.70 -8.04
C SER A 188 6.52 -4.27 -8.52
N PHE A 189 6.39 -4.04 -9.82
CA PHE A 189 6.30 -2.72 -10.41
C PHE A 189 5.05 -2.69 -11.27
N VAL A 190 4.22 -1.66 -11.10
CA VAL A 190 3.03 -1.45 -11.92
C VAL A 190 3.27 -0.26 -12.83
N ALA A 191 3.26 -0.50 -14.14
CA ALA A 191 3.29 0.55 -15.15
C ALA A 191 1.87 0.93 -15.56
N VAL A 192 1.58 2.22 -15.61
CA VAL A 192 0.34 2.78 -16.16
C VAL A 192 0.70 3.86 -17.18
N VAL A 193 0.12 3.73 -18.36
CA VAL A 193 0.33 4.63 -19.50
C VAL A 193 -0.92 5.51 -19.66
N PHE A 194 -0.68 6.81 -19.75
CA PHE A 194 -1.70 7.84 -19.88
C PHE A 194 -1.57 8.53 -21.23
N ASP A 195 -2.71 8.97 -21.77
CA ASP A 195 -2.75 9.80 -22.96
C ASP A 195 -2.35 11.26 -22.64
N THR A 196 -2.32 12.12 -23.66
CA THR A 196 -2.00 13.55 -23.52
C THR A 196 -3.05 14.34 -22.72
N ALA A 197 -4.24 13.78 -22.50
CA ALA A 197 -5.30 14.35 -21.67
C ALA A 197 -5.28 13.82 -20.22
N GLY A 198 -4.35 12.92 -19.89
CA GLY A 198 -4.23 12.32 -18.55
C GLY A 198 -5.16 11.14 -18.30
N ASN A 199 -5.74 10.52 -19.33
CA ASN A 199 -6.51 9.30 -19.18
C ASN A 199 -5.61 8.07 -19.22
N ALA A 200 -5.64 7.25 -18.17
CA ALA A 200 -5.02 5.93 -18.20
C ALA A 200 -5.71 5.07 -19.27
N PHE A 201 -4.92 4.43 -20.14
CA PHE A 201 -5.42 3.56 -21.21
C PHE A 201 -4.70 2.21 -21.33
N ALA A 202 -3.53 2.04 -20.70
CA ALA A 202 -2.84 0.76 -20.66
C ALA A 202 -2.13 0.57 -19.30
N ALA A 203 -2.07 -0.66 -18.83
CA ALA A 203 -1.34 -1.02 -17.62
C ALA A 203 -0.69 -2.39 -17.74
N SER A 204 0.40 -2.61 -17.02
CA SER A 204 1.13 -3.89 -16.96
C SER A 204 1.88 -3.99 -15.64
N GLU A 205 2.11 -5.21 -15.17
CA GLU A 205 2.87 -5.48 -13.96
C GLU A 205 4.07 -6.37 -14.30
N THR A 206 5.19 -6.12 -13.63
CA THR A 206 6.37 -6.99 -13.69
C THR A 206 6.93 -7.20 -12.29
N LEU A 207 7.48 -8.38 -12.03
CA LEU A 207 8.09 -8.73 -10.76
C LEU A 207 9.60 -8.73 -10.90
N LEU A 208 10.30 -7.97 -10.04
CA LEU A 208 11.74 -8.04 -9.88
C LEU A 208 12.07 -8.89 -8.65
N PRO A 209 12.62 -10.10 -8.82
CA PRO A 209 12.86 -11.00 -7.69
C PRO A 209 13.89 -10.48 -6.70
N ARG A 210 14.91 -9.76 -7.18
CA ARG A 210 16.02 -9.28 -6.36
C ARG A 210 16.77 -8.12 -7.00
N ILE A 211 17.09 -7.11 -6.20
CA ILE A 211 18.04 -6.04 -6.50
C ILE A 211 18.99 -5.84 -5.31
N ALA A 212 20.30 -5.94 -5.56
CA ALA A 212 21.31 -5.79 -4.51
C ALA A 212 21.41 -4.33 -4.04
N ALA A 213 22.01 -4.11 -2.87
CA ALA A 213 22.29 -2.77 -2.35
C ALA A 213 23.10 -1.93 -3.36
N GLY A 214 22.68 -0.70 -3.62
CA GLY A 214 23.35 0.21 -4.56
C GLY A 214 23.27 -0.17 -6.04
N ALA A 215 22.64 -1.31 -6.39
CA ALA A 215 22.65 -1.84 -7.74
C ALA A 215 21.55 -1.24 -8.63
N GLU A 216 21.75 -1.35 -9.94
CA GLU A 216 20.77 -1.00 -10.97
C GLU A 216 20.32 -2.25 -11.75
N ARG A 217 19.05 -2.29 -12.14
CA ARG A 217 18.42 -3.39 -12.89
C ARG A 217 17.42 -2.87 -13.90
N ASP A 218 17.45 -3.43 -15.09
CA ASP A 218 16.44 -3.17 -16.11
C ASP A 218 15.17 -3.96 -15.81
N ILE A 219 14.02 -3.30 -15.96
CA ILE A 219 12.71 -3.93 -15.99
C ILE A 219 12.02 -3.63 -17.30
N VAL A 220 11.13 -4.55 -17.71
CA VAL A 220 10.40 -4.45 -18.97
C VAL A 220 8.94 -4.77 -18.73
N PHE A 221 8.10 -3.99 -19.38
CA PHE A 221 6.66 -4.19 -19.49
C PHE A 221 6.30 -4.37 -20.96
N THR A 222 5.36 -5.27 -21.23
CA THR A 222 4.90 -5.56 -22.58
C THR A 222 3.38 -5.54 -22.63
N TRP A 223 2.86 -5.12 -23.79
CA TRP A 223 1.45 -5.20 -24.14
C TRP A 223 1.31 -6.00 -25.43
N PRO A 224 0.36 -6.95 -25.50
CA PRO A 224 0.17 -7.77 -26.70
C PRO A 224 -0.63 -7.04 -27.80
N GLU A 225 -1.40 -6.02 -27.45
CA GLU A 225 -2.13 -5.16 -28.41
C GLU A 225 -1.44 -3.80 -28.55
N HIS A 226 -1.51 -3.21 -29.76
CA HIS A 226 -1.03 -1.86 -30.02
C HIS A 226 -1.76 -0.83 -29.17
N PHE A 227 -1.11 0.31 -28.92
CA PHE A 227 -1.79 1.43 -28.26
C PHE A 227 -2.78 2.11 -29.18
N ARG A 228 -3.94 2.46 -28.62
CA ARG A 228 -5.01 3.18 -29.34
C ARG A 228 -4.87 4.69 -29.23
N PHE A 229 -4.00 5.16 -28.34
CA PHE A 229 -3.81 6.57 -28.01
C PHE A 229 -2.33 6.91 -27.99
N THR A 230 -2.01 8.17 -28.26
CA THR A 230 -0.64 8.70 -28.11
C THR A 230 -0.26 8.75 -26.63
N VAL A 231 0.95 8.30 -26.32
CA VAL A 231 1.49 8.31 -24.96
C VAL A 231 1.80 9.74 -24.53
N GLY A 232 1.21 10.19 -23.41
CA GLY A 232 1.45 11.50 -22.80
C GLY A 232 2.25 11.43 -21.50
N ARG A 233 1.93 10.47 -20.62
CA ARG A 233 2.63 10.25 -19.33
C ARG A 233 2.77 8.76 -19.03
N ILE A 234 3.85 8.39 -18.36
CA ILE A 234 4.12 7.02 -17.91
C ILE A 234 4.44 7.02 -16.41
N ASP A 235 3.58 6.39 -15.64
CA ASP A 235 3.81 6.14 -14.22
C ASP A 235 4.33 4.70 -14.08
N ILE A 236 5.41 4.52 -13.32
CA ILE A 236 5.95 3.21 -12.94
C ILE A 236 6.10 3.29 -11.43
N LEU A 237 5.27 2.54 -10.73
CA LEU A 237 5.16 2.59 -9.29
C LEU A 237 5.69 1.27 -8.70
N PRO A 238 6.72 1.32 -7.83
CA PRO A 238 7.12 0.15 -7.09
C PRO A 238 6.00 -0.24 -6.11
N LEU A 239 5.89 -1.53 -5.86
CA LEU A 239 4.89 -2.11 -4.98
C LEU A 239 5.59 -3.16 -4.10
N LEU A 240 5.70 -2.83 -2.82
CA LEU A 240 6.28 -3.72 -1.81
C LEU A 240 5.49 -3.54 -0.50
N PRO A 241 5.17 -4.63 0.23
CA PRO A 241 4.46 -4.52 1.50
C PRO A 241 5.19 -3.55 2.45
N PRO A 242 4.48 -2.62 3.09
CA PRO A 242 5.10 -1.66 3.99
C PRO A 242 5.74 -2.37 5.18
N ALA A 243 6.79 -1.75 5.73
CA ALA A 243 7.55 -2.31 6.84
C ALA A 243 7.23 -1.60 8.16
N PHE A 244 7.39 -2.29 9.28
CA PHE A 244 7.35 -1.64 10.59
C PHE A 244 8.61 -0.79 10.83
N PHE A 245 8.46 0.27 11.62
CA PHE A 245 9.61 0.94 12.22
C PHE A 245 10.32 -0.07 13.15
N ARG A 246 11.66 -0.14 13.06
CA ARG A 246 12.49 -0.97 13.92
C ARG A 246 12.97 -0.16 15.11
#